data_AF-A0A4R8HLB7-F1
#
_entry.id   AF-A0A4R8HLB7-F1
#
_cell.length_a   1.000
_cell.length_b   1.000
_cell.length_c   1.000
_cell.angle_alpha   90.00
_cell.angle_beta   90.00
_cell.angle_gamma   90.00
#
_symmetry.space_group_name_H-M   'P 1'
#
loop_
_entity.id
_entity.type
_entity.pdbx_description
1 polymer ?
#
loop_
_entity_poly.entity_id
_entity_poly.type
_entity_poly.pdbx_seq_one_letter_code
_entity_poly.pdbx_strand_id
1 'polypeptide(L)'
;MSIEALTWAKKTHAPSAGAKYLLIMLANYADKKGGSWYPLSEIAEDMQVSIDSVRRRLAELADATMIARIARLRGDGSRSSDMVILLMDDDTRAYAESLGWSVERARADAAEEDGTAQTPGIEPLADCDHPLADCDHPLPKLQGGGRTAATPNMNRQLIVRTPTPAARGEMGPDSLRDEARAAERRWEALKAIWPFVPSASPGKARTAFFGLSSEDRENAIRIAPKYLAETEGKLRKHLGNWLLDRDWTGFLEHEAAEAAKKSDMRTQLEALHAAQRAKYGGVLIRRGSKQNAAWARYDAERGVDWRREVKNYPTGEAYVRPTEWPPSTAAREGPKAAE
;
A
#
# COMPACT_ATOMS: atom_id res chain seq x y z
N MET A 1 -21.08 16.85 -11.58
CA MET A 1 -22.25 17.63 -11.15
C MET A 1 -22.79 18.44 -12.33
N SER A 2 -24.03 18.15 -12.72
CA SER A 2 -24.76 18.87 -13.78
C SER A 2 -25.93 19.64 -13.15
N ILE A 3 -25.94 20.97 -13.34
CA ILE A 3 -27.01 21.84 -12.81
C ILE A 3 -28.34 21.53 -13.51
N GLU A 4 -28.30 21.18 -14.79
CA GLU A 4 -29.45 20.78 -15.59
C GLU A 4 -30.08 19.51 -15.02
N ALA A 5 -29.26 18.50 -14.73
CA ALA A 5 -29.73 17.25 -14.13
C ALA A 5 -30.39 17.48 -12.77
N LEU A 6 -29.78 18.32 -11.94
CA LEU A 6 -30.32 18.63 -10.61
C LEU A 6 -31.65 19.38 -10.71
N THR A 7 -31.77 20.30 -11.67
CA THR A 7 -33.00 21.07 -11.92
C THR A 7 -34.12 20.18 -12.45
N TRP A 8 -33.80 19.28 -13.38
CA TRP A 8 -34.72 18.26 -13.88
C TRP A 8 -35.19 17.35 -12.73
N ALA A 9 -34.26 16.76 -11.98
CA ALA A 9 -34.57 15.84 -10.90
C ALA A 9 -35.47 16.48 -9.83
N LYS A 10 -35.30 17.77 -9.52
CA LYS A 10 -36.18 18.52 -8.61
C LYS A 10 -37.60 18.67 -9.13
N LYS A 11 -37.80 18.84 -10.45
CA LYS A 11 -39.12 18.99 -11.08
C LYS A 11 -39.84 17.65 -11.31
N THR A 12 -39.12 16.57 -11.55
CA THR A 12 -39.67 15.24 -11.89
C THR A 12 -40.42 14.59 -10.72
N HIS A 13 -41.63 14.08 -10.93
CA HIS A 13 -42.36 13.35 -9.89
C HIS A 13 -41.91 11.89 -9.82
N ALA A 14 -41.20 11.49 -8.77
CA ALA A 14 -40.73 10.11 -8.59
C ALA A 14 -41.79 9.21 -7.90
N PRO A 15 -41.72 7.88 -8.03
CA PRO A 15 -42.71 6.96 -7.46
C PRO A 15 -42.82 7.02 -5.92
N SER A 16 -41.72 7.32 -5.24
CA SER A 16 -41.64 7.39 -3.79
C SER A 16 -40.72 8.53 -3.33
N ALA A 17 -40.87 8.99 -2.08
CA ALA A 17 -39.99 10.01 -1.51
C ALA A 17 -38.51 9.55 -1.46
N GLY A 18 -38.28 8.26 -1.19
CA GLY A 18 -36.95 7.67 -1.22
C GLY A 18 -36.35 7.63 -2.63
N ALA A 19 -37.14 7.25 -3.64
CA ALA A 19 -36.73 7.29 -5.03
C ALA A 19 -36.47 8.74 -5.49
N LYS A 20 -37.28 9.70 -5.06
CA LYS A 20 -37.08 11.13 -5.32
C LYS A 20 -35.75 11.64 -4.79
N TYR A 21 -35.43 11.29 -3.54
CA TYR A 21 -34.16 11.71 -2.92
C TYR A 21 -32.95 11.08 -3.62
N LEU A 22 -33.03 9.77 -3.93
CA LEU A 22 -32.00 9.09 -4.72
C LEU A 22 -31.81 9.72 -6.10
N LEU A 23 -32.90 10.07 -6.80
CA LEU A 23 -32.84 10.71 -8.12
C LEU A 23 -32.10 12.05 -8.06
N ILE A 24 -32.39 12.88 -7.05
CA ILE A 24 -31.69 14.14 -6.80
C ILE A 24 -30.20 13.89 -6.53
N MET A 25 -29.86 12.84 -5.78
CA MET A 25 -28.48 12.51 -5.47
C MET A 25 -27.69 12.02 -6.69
N LEU A 26 -28.29 11.16 -7.50
CA LEU A 26 -27.72 10.74 -8.78
C LEU A 26 -27.48 11.94 -9.71
N ALA A 27 -28.42 12.89 -9.75
CA ALA A 27 -28.28 14.12 -10.52
C ALA A 27 -27.15 15.03 -10.02
N ASN A 28 -26.90 15.07 -8.72
CA ASN A 28 -25.79 15.79 -8.12
C ASN A 28 -24.43 15.22 -8.59
N TYR A 29 -24.33 13.89 -8.72
CA TYR A 29 -23.12 13.22 -9.20
C TYR A 29 -23.03 13.10 -10.72
N ALA A 30 -24.11 13.34 -11.45
CA ALA A 30 -24.17 13.20 -12.89
C ALA A 30 -23.17 14.12 -13.64
N ASP A 31 -22.67 13.61 -14.75
CA ASP A 31 -21.89 14.36 -15.74
C ASP A 31 -22.81 15.13 -16.72
N LYS A 32 -22.21 15.73 -17.75
CA LYS A 32 -22.96 16.51 -18.76
C LYS A 32 -23.92 15.67 -19.60
N LYS A 33 -23.76 14.35 -19.64
CA LYS A 33 -24.62 13.41 -20.37
C LYS A 33 -25.62 12.72 -19.44
N GLY A 34 -25.77 13.18 -18.20
CA GLY A 34 -26.63 12.55 -17.21
C GLY A 34 -26.09 11.24 -16.65
N GLY A 35 -24.84 10.86 -16.95
CA GLY A 35 -24.21 9.63 -16.48
C GLY A 35 -23.57 9.78 -15.10
N SER A 36 -23.70 8.77 -14.25
CA SER A 36 -23.06 8.68 -12.93
C SER A 36 -22.44 7.30 -12.72
N TRP A 37 -21.25 7.27 -12.13
CA TRP A 37 -20.49 6.05 -11.77
C TRP A 37 -20.35 5.86 -10.26
N TYR A 38 -21.23 6.50 -9.48
CA TYR A 38 -21.07 6.57 -8.04
C TYR A 38 -21.27 5.19 -7.39
N PRO A 39 -20.37 4.72 -6.49
CA PRO A 39 -20.51 3.43 -5.84
C PRO A 39 -21.76 3.36 -4.96
N LEU A 40 -22.51 2.25 -5.00
CA LEU A 40 -23.74 2.08 -4.21
C LEU A 40 -23.51 2.20 -2.70
N SER A 41 -22.33 1.80 -2.21
CA SER A 41 -21.96 1.95 -0.80
C SER A 41 -21.87 3.41 -0.37
N GLU A 42 -21.31 4.27 -1.23
CA GLU A 42 -21.18 5.70 -0.96
C GLU A 42 -22.56 6.38 -1.07
N ILE A 43 -23.42 5.98 -2.03
CA ILE A 43 -24.82 6.46 -2.08
C ILE A 43 -25.56 6.10 -0.80
N ALA A 44 -25.40 4.85 -0.33
CA ALA A 44 -26.06 4.34 0.86
C ALA A 44 -25.63 5.12 2.11
N GLU A 45 -24.34 5.43 2.23
CA GLU A 45 -23.77 6.26 3.30
C GLU A 45 -24.32 7.69 3.26
N ASP A 46 -24.27 8.36 2.10
CA ASP A 46 -24.77 9.71 1.90
C ASP A 46 -26.27 9.82 2.20
N MET A 47 -27.04 8.79 1.86
CA MET A 47 -28.48 8.71 2.11
C MET A 47 -28.84 8.19 3.51
N GLN A 48 -27.87 7.70 4.28
CA GLN A 48 -28.07 7.03 5.58
C GLN A 48 -29.07 5.87 5.51
N VAL A 49 -28.98 5.03 4.47
CA VAL A 49 -29.82 3.84 4.27
C VAL A 49 -28.98 2.60 3.96
N SER A 50 -29.57 1.41 4.00
CA SER A 50 -28.87 0.19 3.57
C SER A 50 -28.66 0.15 2.05
N ILE A 51 -27.64 -0.58 1.60
CA ILE A 51 -27.37 -0.81 0.17
C ILE A 51 -28.59 -1.45 -0.52
N ASP A 52 -29.27 -2.38 0.16
CA ASP A 52 -30.48 -3.03 -0.38
C ASP A 52 -31.63 -2.05 -0.55
N SER A 53 -31.75 -1.06 0.36
CA SER A 53 -32.71 0.03 0.19
C SER A 53 -32.40 0.86 -1.06
N VAL A 54 -31.12 1.18 -1.31
CA VAL A 54 -30.70 1.88 -2.54
C VAL A 54 -31.03 1.06 -3.78
N ARG A 55 -30.73 -0.23 -3.79
CA ARG A 55 -31.04 -1.13 -4.92
C ARG A 55 -32.54 -1.16 -5.23
N ARG A 56 -33.39 -1.30 -4.21
CA ARG A 56 -34.85 -1.25 -4.38
C ARG A 56 -35.30 0.08 -4.98
N ARG A 57 -34.76 1.22 -4.52
CA ARG A 57 -35.09 2.53 -5.11
C ARG A 57 -34.56 2.71 -6.53
N LEU A 58 -33.42 2.11 -6.88
CA LEU A 58 -32.93 2.09 -8.26
C LEU A 58 -33.85 1.29 -9.18
N ALA A 59 -34.37 0.14 -8.71
CA ALA A 59 -35.37 -0.63 -9.44
C ALA A 59 -36.65 0.20 -9.67
N GLU A 60 -37.20 0.83 -8.61
CA GLU A 60 -38.36 1.72 -8.73
C GLU A 60 -38.15 2.85 -9.77
N LEU A 61 -36.96 3.44 -9.81
CA LEU A 61 -36.62 4.49 -10.78
C LEU A 61 -36.44 3.96 -12.21
N ALA A 62 -35.92 2.73 -12.36
CA ALA A 62 -35.76 2.07 -13.65
C ALA A 62 -37.12 1.66 -14.23
N ASP A 63 -38.00 1.11 -13.40
CA ASP A 63 -39.37 0.74 -13.77
C ASP A 63 -40.18 1.96 -14.21
N ALA A 64 -39.96 3.10 -13.55
CA ALA A 64 -40.54 4.38 -13.92
C ALA A 64 -39.87 5.03 -15.15
N THR A 65 -38.92 4.35 -15.80
CA THR A 65 -38.16 4.85 -16.96
C THR A 65 -37.46 6.19 -16.73
N MET A 66 -37.07 6.47 -15.48
CA MET A 66 -36.36 7.71 -15.11
C MET A 66 -34.84 7.55 -15.20
N ILE A 67 -34.35 6.32 -15.08
CA ILE A 67 -32.94 5.99 -15.18
C ILE A 67 -32.73 4.79 -16.11
N ALA A 68 -31.55 4.73 -16.72
CA ALA A 68 -31.03 3.54 -17.38
C ALA A 68 -29.85 2.99 -16.57
N ARG A 69 -29.86 1.68 -16.28
CA ARG A 69 -28.76 0.97 -15.65
C ARG A 69 -27.98 0.19 -16.71
N ILE A 70 -26.67 0.37 -16.75
CA ILE A 70 -25.78 -0.31 -17.69
C ILE A 70 -24.75 -1.09 -16.89
N ALA A 71 -24.80 -2.41 -17.00
CA ALA A 71 -23.83 -3.28 -16.37
C ALA A 71 -22.44 -3.02 -16.95
N ARG A 72 -21.46 -2.74 -16.08
CA ARG A 72 -20.07 -2.54 -16.51
C ARG A 72 -19.28 -3.79 -16.18
N LEU A 73 -18.71 -4.42 -17.19
CA LEU A 73 -17.75 -5.50 -17.02
C LEU A 73 -16.33 -4.93 -17.03
N ARG A 74 -15.48 -5.40 -16.13
CA ARG A 74 -14.03 -5.12 -16.18
C ARG A 74 -13.39 -5.98 -17.26
N GLY A 75 -12.16 -5.65 -17.65
CA GLY A 75 -11.42 -6.40 -18.68
C GLY A 75 -11.14 -7.87 -18.31
N ASP A 76 -11.28 -8.23 -17.03
CA ASP A 76 -11.18 -9.60 -16.52
C ASP A 76 -12.54 -10.36 -16.56
N GLY A 77 -13.60 -9.73 -17.07
CA GLY A 77 -14.96 -10.27 -17.08
C GLY A 77 -15.71 -10.13 -15.76
N SER A 78 -15.07 -9.64 -14.69
CA SER A 78 -15.75 -9.40 -13.41
C SER A 78 -16.70 -8.21 -13.50
N ARG A 79 -17.82 -8.28 -12.78
CA ARG A 79 -18.80 -7.20 -12.73
C ARG A 79 -18.26 -6.04 -11.89
N SER A 80 -18.16 -4.87 -12.50
CA SER A 80 -17.93 -3.59 -11.82
C SER A 80 -19.26 -2.98 -11.37
N SER A 81 -19.21 -1.90 -10.58
CA SER A 81 -20.37 -1.04 -10.34
C SER A 81 -21.05 -0.67 -11.66
N ASP A 82 -22.37 -0.79 -11.70
CA ASP A 82 -23.20 -0.40 -12.84
C ASP A 82 -23.10 1.11 -13.08
N MET A 83 -23.17 1.53 -14.34
CA MET A 83 -23.31 2.94 -14.69
C MET A 83 -24.80 3.29 -14.70
N VAL A 84 -25.16 4.43 -14.11
CA VAL A 84 -26.55 4.92 -14.09
C VAL A 84 -26.63 6.18 -14.96
N ILE A 85 -27.54 6.20 -15.92
CA ILE A 85 -27.82 7.36 -16.78
C ILE A 85 -29.20 7.90 -16.44
N LEU A 86 -29.32 9.22 -16.27
CA LEU A 86 -30.60 9.90 -16.10
C LEU A 86 -31.26 10.14 -17.46
N LEU A 87 -32.49 9.66 -17.63
CA LEU A 87 -33.25 9.78 -18.89
C LEU A 87 -34.05 11.09 -18.89
N MET A 88 -33.33 12.21 -19.03
CA MET A 88 -33.88 13.55 -18.86
C MET A 88 -34.59 14.07 -20.11
N ASP A 89 -34.08 13.67 -21.26
CA ASP A 89 -34.46 14.10 -22.61
C ASP A 89 -34.18 12.96 -23.62
N ASP A 90 -34.52 13.19 -24.89
CA ASP A 90 -34.30 12.20 -25.94
C ASP A 90 -32.81 11.98 -26.25
N ASP A 91 -31.95 12.98 -26.01
CA ASP A 91 -30.50 12.88 -26.22
C ASP A 91 -29.85 11.91 -25.21
N THR A 92 -30.21 12.01 -23.94
CA THR A 92 -29.75 11.10 -22.88
C THR A 92 -30.29 9.69 -23.08
N ARG A 93 -31.52 9.55 -23.61
CA ARG A 93 -32.08 8.25 -24.02
C ARG A 93 -31.30 7.64 -25.18
N ALA A 94 -31.06 8.39 -26.25
CA ALA A 94 -30.24 7.94 -27.38
C ALA A 94 -28.81 7.57 -26.94
N TYR A 95 -28.25 8.31 -25.98
CA TYR A 95 -26.95 7.97 -25.38
C TYR A 95 -27.00 6.64 -24.62
N ALA A 96 -28.03 6.39 -23.81
CA ALA A 96 -28.20 5.11 -23.13
C ALA A 96 -28.36 3.94 -24.13
N GLU A 97 -29.14 4.14 -25.18
CA GLU A 97 -29.34 3.15 -26.26
C GLU A 97 -28.03 2.84 -26.99
N SER A 98 -27.21 3.86 -27.26
CA SER A 98 -25.89 3.67 -27.88
C SER A 98 -24.93 2.80 -27.05
N LEU A 99 -25.19 2.68 -25.74
CA LEU A 99 -24.45 1.85 -24.80
C LEU A 99 -25.10 0.48 -24.56
N GLY A 100 -26.11 0.12 -25.35
CA GLY A 100 -26.78 -1.18 -25.32
C GLY A 100 -27.89 -1.29 -24.27
N TRP A 101 -28.36 -0.18 -23.71
CA TRP A 101 -29.60 -0.16 -22.92
C TRP A 101 -30.82 -0.19 -23.85
N SER A 102 -31.87 -0.90 -23.45
CA SER A 102 -33.19 -0.85 -24.10
C SER A 102 -34.27 -1.02 -23.04
N VAL A 103 -35.47 -0.51 -23.33
CA VAL A 103 -36.62 -0.60 -22.41
C VAL A 103 -37.02 -2.06 -22.21
N GLU A 104 -36.96 -2.87 -23.26
CA GLU A 104 -37.25 -4.30 -23.22
C GLU A 104 -36.28 -5.04 -22.30
N ARG A 105 -34.99 -4.70 -22.38
CA ARG A 105 -33.96 -5.29 -21.52
C ARG A 105 -34.13 -4.87 -20.06
N ALA A 106 -34.43 -3.59 -19.80
CA ALA A 106 -34.72 -3.12 -18.45
C ALA A 106 -35.91 -3.86 -17.83
N ARG A 107 -36.98 -4.11 -18.60
CA ARG A 107 -38.13 -4.90 -18.13
C ARG A 107 -37.80 -6.37 -17.90
N ALA A 108 -36.95 -6.97 -18.73
CA ALA A 108 -36.50 -8.35 -18.56
C ALA A 108 -35.63 -8.50 -17.30
N ASP A 109 -34.68 -7.59 -17.09
CA ASP A 109 -33.79 -7.61 -15.91
C ASP A 109 -34.60 -7.44 -14.60
N ALA A 110 -35.63 -6.57 -14.61
CA ALA A 110 -36.53 -6.40 -13.47
C ALA A 110 -37.34 -7.67 -13.15
N ALA A 111 -37.75 -8.43 -14.18
CA ALA A 111 -38.48 -9.68 -14.00
C ALA A 111 -37.59 -10.81 -13.45
N GLU A 112 -36.29 -10.82 -13.76
CA GLU A 112 -35.35 -11.82 -13.23
C GLU A 112 -34.95 -11.57 -11.76
N GLU A 113 -34.82 -10.31 -11.33
CA GLU A 113 -34.48 -9.97 -9.94
C GLU A 113 -35.60 -10.38 -8.95
N ASP A 114 -36.88 -10.28 -9.35
CA ASP A 114 -38.01 -10.65 -8.48
C ASP A 114 -38.15 -12.17 -8.30
N GLY A 115 -37.66 -12.97 -9.27
CA GLY A 115 -37.77 -14.43 -9.24
C GLY A 115 -36.83 -15.14 -8.25
N THR A 116 -35.81 -14.47 -7.72
CA THR A 116 -34.80 -15.08 -6.83
C THR A 116 -34.84 -14.57 -5.39
N ALA A 117 -35.61 -13.53 -5.11
CA ALA A 117 -35.94 -13.16 -3.75
C ALA A 117 -36.98 -14.15 -3.19
N GLN A 118 -36.53 -15.33 -2.76
CA GLN A 118 -37.25 -16.06 -1.72
C GLN A 118 -37.37 -15.11 -0.53
N THR A 119 -38.51 -14.43 -0.42
CA THR A 119 -38.93 -13.77 0.80
C THR A 119 -38.72 -14.80 1.90
N PRO A 120 -37.78 -14.60 2.85
CA PRO A 120 -37.67 -15.51 3.97
C PRO A 120 -39.06 -15.55 4.58
N GLY A 121 -39.67 -16.74 4.57
CA GLY A 121 -41.05 -16.93 4.97
C GLY A 121 -41.24 -16.36 6.37
N ILE A 122 -41.69 -15.11 6.44
CA ILE A 122 -42.41 -14.61 7.58
C ILE A 122 -43.71 -15.39 7.48
N GLU A 123 -43.75 -16.55 8.15
CA GLU A 123 -44.99 -17.27 8.36
C GLU A 123 -46.03 -16.24 8.77
N PRO A 124 -47.22 -16.23 8.14
CA PRO A 124 -48.27 -15.31 8.53
C PRO A 124 -48.44 -15.45 10.03
N LEU A 125 -48.18 -14.36 10.76
CA LEU A 125 -48.26 -14.28 12.20
C LEU A 125 -49.69 -14.71 12.55
N ALA A 126 -49.86 -15.99 12.87
CA ALA A 126 -51.12 -16.55 13.28
C ALA A 126 -51.58 -15.73 14.48
N ASP A 127 -52.83 -15.28 14.43
CA ASP A 127 -53.47 -14.46 15.44
C ASP A 127 -53.15 -14.98 16.84
N CYS A 128 -52.20 -14.31 17.49
CA CYS A 128 -51.89 -14.54 18.89
C CYS A 128 -52.90 -13.73 19.71
N ASP A 129 -54.12 -14.25 19.80
CA ASP A 129 -55.07 -13.93 20.88
C ASP A 129 -54.49 -14.45 22.20
N HIS A 130 -53.50 -13.74 22.75
CA HIS A 130 -53.06 -13.96 24.11
C HIS A 130 -53.79 -12.99 25.04
N PRO A 131 -54.67 -13.48 25.95
CA PRO A 131 -55.24 -12.63 26.98
C PRO A 131 -54.12 -12.11 27.89
N LEU A 132 -54.22 -10.83 28.23
CA LEU A 132 -53.38 -10.14 29.21
C LEU A 132 -53.44 -10.88 30.55
N ALA A 133 -52.52 -11.81 30.78
CA ALA A 133 -52.33 -12.45 32.07
C ALA A 133 -50.85 -12.44 32.44
N ASP A 134 -50.61 -11.83 33.61
CA ASP A 134 -49.38 -11.77 34.41
C ASP A 134 -48.28 -12.76 34.02
N CYS A 135 -47.15 -12.22 33.56
CA CYS A 135 -45.92 -12.97 33.37
C CYS A 135 -44.80 -12.35 34.22
N ASP A 136 -44.88 -12.59 35.53
CA ASP A 136 -43.77 -12.46 36.47
C ASP A 136 -42.89 -13.72 36.35
N HIS A 137 -42.11 -13.81 35.27
CA HIS A 137 -41.17 -14.92 35.07
C HIS A 137 -39.73 -14.48 35.37
N PRO A 138 -39.02 -15.13 36.31
CA PRO A 138 -37.63 -14.81 36.60
C PRO A 138 -36.75 -15.23 35.42
N LEU A 139 -36.05 -14.24 34.84
CA LEU A 139 -35.15 -14.42 33.72
C LEU A 139 -34.11 -15.53 33.99
N PRO A 140 -33.97 -16.53 33.10
CA PRO A 140 -32.93 -17.54 33.24
C PRO A 140 -31.57 -16.90 32.93
N LYS A 141 -30.60 -17.20 33.80
CA LYS A 141 -29.20 -16.77 33.69
C LYS A 141 -28.62 -17.22 32.35
N LEU A 142 -28.40 -16.25 31.45
CA LEU A 142 -27.60 -16.43 30.23
C LEU A 142 -26.14 -16.70 30.61
N GLN A 143 -25.81 -17.97 30.67
CA GLN A 143 -24.44 -18.47 30.81
C GLN A 143 -23.76 -18.43 29.43
N GLY A 144 -22.58 -17.81 29.39
CA GLY A 144 -21.86 -17.47 28.18
C GLY A 144 -21.51 -18.64 27.27
N GLY A 145 -21.64 -18.41 25.97
CA GLY A 145 -21.18 -19.30 24.91
C GLY A 145 -20.48 -18.51 23.82
N GLY A 146 -19.19 -18.80 23.63
CA GLY A 146 -18.54 -18.79 22.31
C GLY A 146 -18.21 -17.45 21.68
N ARG A 147 -17.09 -16.84 22.10
CA ARG A 147 -16.33 -15.93 21.24
C ARG A 147 -15.78 -16.71 20.05
N THR A 148 -16.48 -16.71 18.93
CA THR A 148 -15.83 -17.00 17.64
C THR A 148 -14.96 -15.79 17.30
N ALA A 149 -13.65 -16.01 17.25
CA ALA A 149 -12.66 -15.02 16.88
C ALA A 149 -12.99 -14.45 15.50
N ALA A 150 -13.54 -13.23 15.48
CA ALA A 150 -13.59 -12.41 14.29
C ALA A 150 -12.15 -12.15 13.86
N THR A 151 -11.73 -12.78 12.76
CA THR A 151 -10.56 -12.34 12.01
C THR A 151 -10.76 -10.86 11.67
N PRO A 152 -9.87 -9.95 12.08
CA PRO A 152 -10.01 -8.55 11.72
C PRO A 152 -9.93 -8.44 10.21
N ASN A 153 -11.06 -8.09 9.60
CA ASN A 153 -11.14 -7.72 8.20
C ASN A 153 -10.20 -6.52 8.00
N MET A 154 -9.02 -6.75 7.45
CA MET A 154 -8.06 -5.73 7.05
C MET A 154 -8.56 -4.99 5.79
N ASN A 155 -9.80 -4.51 5.83
CA ASN A 155 -10.22 -3.36 5.05
C ASN A 155 -9.59 -2.12 5.69
N ARG A 156 -8.25 -2.09 5.67
CA ARG A 156 -7.44 -0.91 5.91
C ARG A 156 -7.72 -0.01 4.72
N GLN A 157 -8.85 0.70 4.80
CA GLN A 157 -9.03 1.92 4.04
C GLN A 157 -7.78 2.73 4.35
N LEU A 158 -6.85 2.75 3.39
CA LEU A 158 -5.85 3.79 3.30
C LEU A 158 -6.67 5.06 3.14
N ILE A 159 -7.08 5.64 4.28
CA ILE A 159 -7.35 7.06 4.36
C ILE A 159 -6.06 7.64 3.82
N VAL A 160 -6.08 8.03 2.55
CA VAL A 160 -5.10 8.91 1.97
C VAL A 160 -5.26 10.17 2.78
N ARG A 161 -4.59 10.20 3.94
CA ARG A 161 -4.33 11.42 4.67
C ARG A 161 -3.52 12.21 3.68
N THR A 162 -4.20 13.00 2.84
CA THR A 162 -3.59 14.11 2.15
C THR A 162 -2.81 14.82 3.24
N PRO A 163 -1.47 14.74 3.24
CA PRO A 163 -0.69 15.23 4.35
C PRO A 163 -1.11 16.68 4.54
N THR A 164 -1.66 16.98 5.73
CA THR A 164 -1.92 18.36 6.13
C THR A 164 -0.64 19.12 5.82
N PRO A 165 -0.68 20.17 4.98
CA PRO A 165 0.52 20.80 4.48
C PRO A 165 1.24 21.43 5.67
N ALA A 166 2.19 20.68 6.24
CA ALA A 166 3.08 21.16 7.28
C ALA A 166 3.84 22.32 6.67
N ALA A 167 3.56 23.53 7.18
CA ALA A 167 4.23 24.80 6.90
C ALA A 167 5.12 24.74 5.65
N ARG A 168 4.52 24.70 4.45
CA ARG A 168 5.25 24.96 3.22
C ARG A 168 5.72 26.40 3.34
N GLY A 169 6.98 26.59 3.72
CA GLY A 169 7.65 27.86 3.53
C GLY A 169 7.32 28.33 2.11
N GLU A 170 6.89 29.58 1.97
CA GLU A 170 6.39 30.14 0.73
C GLU A 170 7.47 29.98 -0.37
N MET A 171 7.38 28.89 -1.12
CA MET A 171 8.23 28.71 -2.30
C MET A 171 7.71 29.68 -3.35
N GLY A 172 8.58 30.59 -3.77
CA GLY A 172 8.28 31.53 -4.83
C GLY A 172 7.78 30.81 -6.10
N PRO A 173 6.99 31.49 -6.95
CA PRO A 173 6.39 30.89 -8.14
C PRO A 173 7.42 30.28 -9.10
N ASP A 174 8.64 30.79 -9.14
CA ASP A 174 9.72 30.24 -9.97
C ASP A 174 10.21 28.87 -9.45
N SER A 175 10.28 28.70 -8.12
CA SER A 175 10.65 27.42 -7.51
C SER A 175 9.63 26.32 -7.82
N LEU A 176 8.34 26.66 -7.90
CA LEU A 176 7.29 25.70 -8.31
C LEU A 176 7.45 25.26 -9.76
N ARG A 177 7.85 26.15 -10.67
CA ARG A 177 8.10 25.81 -12.08
C ARG A 177 9.32 24.92 -12.22
N ASP A 178 10.39 25.20 -11.48
CA ASP A 178 11.60 24.39 -11.50
C ASP A 178 11.36 22.99 -10.91
N GLU A 179 10.60 22.90 -9.82
CA GLU A 179 10.21 21.61 -9.24
C GLU A 179 9.29 20.81 -10.18
N ALA A 180 8.36 21.46 -10.90
CA ALA A 180 7.54 20.79 -11.91
C ALA A 180 8.39 20.22 -13.06
N ARG A 181 9.38 20.98 -13.55
CA ARG A 181 10.33 20.50 -14.57
C ARG A 181 11.20 19.36 -14.03
N ALA A 182 11.64 19.45 -12.78
CA ALA A 182 12.41 18.38 -12.14
C ALA A 182 11.57 17.12 -11.96
N ALA A 183 10.31 17.24 -11.57
CA ALA A 183 9.36 16.14 -11.47
C ALA A 183 9.13 15.45 -12.82
N GLU A 184 9.01 16.20 -13.93
CA GLU A 184 8.87 15.61 -15.27
C GLU A 184 10.14 14.84 -15.68
N ARG A 185 11.33 15.39 -15.43
CA ARG A 185 12.59 14.66 -15.70
C ARG A 185 12.69 13.36 -14.91
N ARG A 186 12.31 13.40 -13.63
CA ARG A 186 12.24 12.22 -12.75
C ARG A 186 11.22 11.20 -13.27
N TRP A 187 10.06 11.66 -13.76
CA TRP A 187 9.05 10.80 -14.36
C TRP A 187 9.57 10.08 -15.62
N GLU A 188 10.23 10.80 -16.53
CA GLU A 188 10.84 10.19 -17.72
C GLU A 188 11.96 9.20 -17.37
N ALA A 189 12.75 9.49 -16.33
CA ALA A 189 13.76 8.54 -15.82
C ALA A 189 13.12 7.25 -15.28
N LEU A 190 12.04 7.36 -14.49
CA LEU A 190 11.30 6.19 -14.01
C LEU A 190 10.71 5.38 -15.18
N LYS A 191 10.16 6.09 -16.18
CA LYS A 191 9.55 5.47 -17.35
C LYS A 191 10.56 4.74 -18.23
N ALA A 192 11.79 5.24 -18.33
CA ALA A 192 12.87 4.56 -19.04
C ALA A 192 13.30 3.25 -18.36
N ILE A 193 13.18 3.17 -17.03
CA ILE A 193 13.51 1.97 -16.25
C ILE A 193 12.35 0.97 -16.26
N TRP A 194 11.11 1.45 -16.19
CA TRP A 194 9.94 0.60 -15.98
C TRP A 194 9.33 0.08 -17.30
N PRO A 195 9.28 -1.25 -17.53
CA PRO A 195 8.68 -1.80 -18.74
C PRO A 195 7.15 -1.65 -18.70
N PHE A 196 6.59 -0.72 -19.48
CA PHE A 196 5.14 -0.55 -19.59
C PHE A 196 4.54 -1.68 -20.42
N VAL A 197 3.62 -2.42 -19.80
CA VAL A 197 2.74 -3.35 -20.52
C VAL A 197 1.61 -2.56 -21.20
N PRO A 198 1.14 -2.96 -22.40
CA PRO A 198 0.07 -2.25 -23.12
C PRO A 198 -1.23 -2.07 -22.31
N SER A 199 -1.50 -2.97 -21.37
CA SER A 199 -2.68 -2.90 -20.48
C SER A 199 -2.54 -1.90 -19.34
N ALA A 200 -1.33 -1.40 -19.05
CA ALA A 200 -1.12 -0.44 -17.98
C ALA A 200 -1.48 0.97 -18.46
N SER A 201 -2.35 1.67 -17.72
CA SER A 201 -2.65 3.08 -17.97
C SER A 201 -1.47 3.97 -17.54
N PRO A 202 -0.73 4.61 -18.48
CA PRO A 202 0.38 5.49 -18.12
C PRO A 202 -0.11 6.73 -17.37
N GLY A 203 -1.34 7.18 -17.66
CA GLY A 203 -1.98 8.30 -16.98
C GLY A 203 -2.15 8.06 -15.48
N LYS A 204 -2.64 6.88 -15.09
CA LYS A 204 -2.78 6.51 -13.67
C LYS A 204 -1.43 6.53 -12.95
N ALA A 205 -0.40 5.95 -13.57
CA ALA A 205 0.94 5.93 -12.99
C ALA A 205 1.56 7.32 -12.88
N ARG A 206 1.36 8.18 -13.87
CA ARG A 206 1.80 9.58 -13.85
C ARG A 206 1.13 10.34 -12.71
N THR A 207 -0.20 10.27 -12.59
CA THR A 207 -0.92 10.94 -11.49
C THR A 207 -0.42 10.48 -10.12
N ALA A 208 -0.22 9.16 -9.94
CA ALA A 208 0.33 8.62 -8.69
C ALA A 208 1.73 9.17 -8.40
N PHE A 209 2.62 9.22 -9.40
CA PHE A 209 3.99 9.72 -9.26
C PHE A 209 4.05 11.21 -8.88
N PHE A 210 3.25 12.05 -9.53
CA PHE A 210 3.22 13.49 -9.23
C PHE A 210 2.59 13.78 -7.86
N GLY A 211 1.76 12.89 -7.32
CA GLY A 211 1.27 12.95 -5.95
C GLY A 211 2.31 12.66 -4.87
N LEU A 212 3.47 12.09 -5.24
CA LEU A 212 4.57 11.81 -4.30
C LEU A 212 5.40 13.06 -3.97
N SER A 213 6.07 13.04 -2.82
CA SER A 213 7.07 14.05 -2.45
C SER A 213 8.31 13.94 -3.36
N SER A 214 9.16 14.97 -3.39
CA SER A 214 10.41 14.92 -4.18
C SER A 214 11.30 13.74 -3.75
N GLU A 215 11.42 13.51 -2.44
CA GLU A 215 12.19 12.40 -1.87
C GLU A 215 11.60 11.04 -2.25
N ASP A 216 10.27 10.88 -2.15
CA ASP A 216 9.59 9.64 -2.52
C ASP A 216 9.77 9.32 -4.01
N ARG A 217 9.77 10.33 -4.90
CA ARG A 217 10.03 10.14 -6.34
C ARG A 217 11.45 9.65 -6.60
N GLU A 218 12.45 10.19 -5.90
CA GLU A 218 13.85 9.78 -6.03
C GLU A 218 14.05 8.35 -5.50
N ASN A 219 13.45 8.03 -4.36
CA ASN A 219 13.46 6.67 -3.81
C ASN A 219 12.79 5.67 -4.74
N ALA A 220 11.63 6.01 -5.32
CA ALA A 220 10.95 5.16 -6.29
C ALA A 220 11.85 4.88 -7.52
N ILE A 221 12.52 5.88 -8.08
CA ILE A 221 13.44 5.71 -9.21
C ILE A 221 14.62 4.81 -8.83
N ARG A 222 15.22 5.03 -7.66
CA ARG A 222 16.39 4.29 -7.18
C ARG A 222 16.09 2.83 -6.91
N ILE A 223 14.90 2.52 -6.38
CA ILE A 223 14.50 1.16 -6.00
C ILE A 223 13.86 0.39 -7.15
N ALA A 224 13.28 1.07 -8.15
CA ALA A 224 12.61 0.41 -9.28
C ALA A 224 13.44 -0.71 -9.94
N PRO A 225 14.74 -0.56 -10.26
CA PRO A 225 15.55 -1.65 -10.83
C PRO A 225 15.64 -2.89 -9.92
N LYS A 226 15.77 -2.68 -8.60
CA LYS A 226 15.86 -3.78 -7.62
C LYS A 226 14.55 -4.54 -7.54
N TYR A 227 13.43 -3.81 -7.50
CA TYR A 227 12.10 -4.40 -7.52
C TYR A 227 11.87 -5.21 -8.80
N LEU A 228 12.26 -4.70 -9.97
CA LEU A 228 12.10 -5.39 -11.25
C LEU A 228 12.94 -6.68 -11.33
N ALA A 229 14.14 -6.69 -10.74
CA ALA A 229 14.97 -7.87 -10.64
C ALA A 229 14.37 -8.93 -9.70
N GLU A 230 13.88 -8.53 -8.52
CA GLU A 230 13.28 -9.46 -7.54
C GLU A 230 11.94 -10.06 -7.99
N THR A 231 11.24 -9.34 -8.88
CA THR A 231 9.96 -9.75 -9.48
C THR A 231 10.11 -10.34 -10.88
N GLU A 232 11.33 -10.62 -11.33
CA GLU A 232 11.56 -11.35 -12.58
C GLU A 232 10.97 -12.77 -12.49
N GLY A 233 10.14 -13.14 -13.48
CA GLY A 233 9.42 -14.42 -13.49
C GLY A 233 8.16 -14.49 -12.61
N LYS A 234 7.82 -13.42 -11.87
CA LYS A 234 6.59 -13.33 -11.04
C LYS A 234 5.60 -12.34 -11.65
N LEU A 235 4.33 -12.42 -11.24
CA LEU A 235 3.33 -11.41 -11.61
C LEU A 235 3.72 -10.06 -11.00
N ARG A 236 4.04 -9.09 -11.87
CA ARG A 236 4.45 -7.74 -11.47
C ARG A 236 3.21 -6.89 -11.21
N LYS A 237 3.27 -6.04 -10.18
CA LYS A 237 2.26 -4.99 -10.01
C LYS A 237 2.38 -3.96 -11.15
N HIS A 238 1.24 -3.39 -11.56
CA HIS A 238 1.27 -2.22 -12.44
C HIS A 238 1.93 -1.05 -11.74
N LEU A 239 2.71 -0.25 -12.49
CA LEU A 239 3.47 0.88 -11.92
C LEU A 239 2.61 1.82 -11.08
N GLY A 240 1.40 2.15 -11.54
CA GLY A 240 0.51 3.03 -10.79
C GLY A 240 0.08 2.47 -9.42
N ASN A 241 -0.11 1.15 -9.31
CA ASN A 241 -0.44 0.52 -8.03
C ASN A 241 0.80 0.43 -7.14
N TRP A 242 1.95 0.06 -7.71
CA TRP A 242 3.24 0.06 -7.00
C TRP A 242 3.59 1.44 -6.43
N LEU A 243 3.30 2.51 -7.18
CA LEU A 243 3.44 3.91 -6.75
C LEU A 243 2.48 4.29 -5.61
N LEU A 244 1.22 3.88 -5.70
CA LEU A 244 0.21 4.19 -4.68
C LEU A 244 0.46 3.44 -3.37
N ASP A 245 0.85 2.17 -3.45
CA ASP A 245 1.10 1.30 -2.29
C ASP A 245 2.43 1.66 -1.59
N ARG A 246 3.29 2.45 -2.24
CA ARG A 246 4.64 2.81 -1.78
C ARG A 246 5.53 1.60 -1.52
N ASP A 247 5.43 0.58 -2.36
CA ASP A 247 6.12 -0.70 -2.18
C ASP A 247 7.67 -0.60 -2.12
N TRP A 248 8.29 0.55 -2.45
CA TRP A 248 9.73 0.77 -2.25
C TRP A 248 10.12 0.93 -0.77
N THR A 249 9.20 1.28 0.14
CA THR A 249 9.55 1.51 1.55
C THR A 249 10.11 0.26 2.22
N GLY A 250 9.61 -0.93 1.88
CA GLY A 250 10.17 -2.19 2.38
C GLY A 250 11.63 -2.41 1.98
N PHE A 251 12.03 -1.95 0.78
CA PHE A 251 13.43 -1.98 0.34
C PHE A 251 14.28 -0.98 1.12
N LEU A 252 13.75 0.21 1.41
CA LEU A 252 14.45 1.22 2.23
C LEU A 252 14.69 0.70 3.65
N GLU A 253 13.68 0.09 4.26
CA GLU A 253 13.76 -0.52 5.58
C GLU A 253 14.80 -1.65 5.61
N HIS A 254 14.82 -2.51 4.58
CA HIS A 254 15.82 -3.55 4.45
C HIS A 254 17.24 -2.98 4.30
N GLU A 255 17.44 -1.94 3.48
CA GLU A 255 18.73 -1.25 3.34
C GLU A 255 19.18 -0.62 4.66
N ALA A 256 18.27 0.02 5.39
CA ALA A 256 18.54 0.61 6.70
C ALA A 256 18.92 -0.46 7.73
N ALA A 257 18.20 -1.59 7.75
CA ALA A 257 18.51 -2.72 8.63
C ALA A 257 19.89 -3.33 8.33
N GLU A 258 20.24 -3.49 7.05
CA GLU A 258 21.56 -3.98 6.65
C GLU A 258 22.68 -2.97 6.98
N ALA A 259 22.43 -1.67 6.84
CA ALA A 259 23.36 -0.63 7.26
C ALA A 259 23.58 -0.64 8.78
N ALA A 260 22.52 -0.81 9.56
CA ALA A 260 22.60 -0.94 11.02
C ALA A 260 23.43 -2.17 11.43
N LYS A 261 23.16 -3.35 10.86
CA LYS A 261 23.96 -4.57 11.11
C LYS A 261 25.44 -4.38 10.80
N LYS A 262 25.78 -3.69 9.70
CA LYS A 262 27.17 -3.40 9.34
C LYS A 262 27.83 -2.44 10.33
N SER A 263 27.10 -1.43 10.81
CA SER A 263 27.57 -0.51 11.84
C SER A 263 27.81 -1.22 13.17
N ASP A 264 26.89 -2.10 13.57
CA ASP A 264 27.01 -2.92 14.78
C ASP A 264 28.20 -3.88 14.68
N MET A 265 28.33 -4.59 13.55
CA MET A 265 29.47 -5.48 13.29
C MET A 265 30.79 -4.72 13.31
N ARG A 266 30.85 -3.51 12.74
CA ARG A 266 32.03 -2.64 12.81
C ARG A 266 32.36 -2.26 14.26
N THR A 267 31.35 -1.87 15.03
CA THR A 267 31.51 -1.48 16.44
C THR A 267 31.98 -2.66 17.29
N GLN A 268 31.44 -3.86 17.06
CA GLN A 268 31.88 -5.10 17.69
C GLN A 268 33.33 -5.45 17.32
N LEU A 269 33.71 -5.29 16.05
CA LEU A 269 35.09 -5.52 15.60
C LEU A 269 36.05 -4.52 16.24
N GLU A 270 35.69 -3.23 16.30
CA GLU A 270 36.49 -2.19 16.94
C GLU A 270 36.65 -2.45 18.45
N ALA A 271 35.58 -2.88 19.13
CA ALA A 271 35.62 -3.27 20.54
C ALA A 271 36.50 -4.50 20.78
N LEU A 272 36.41 -5.52 19.91
CA LEU A 272 37.26 -6.71 19.96
C LEU A 272 38.73 -6.34 19.75
N HIS A 273 39.03 -5.50 18.75
CA HIS A 273 40.38 -4.98 18.51
C HIS A 273 40.90 -4.14 19.69
N ALA A 274 40.05 -3.36 20.35
CA ALA A 274 40.42 -2.60 21.55
C ALA A 274 40.75 -3.53 22.74
N ALA A 275 39.90 -4.52 23.01
CA ALA A 275 40.14 -5.51 24.05
C ALA A 275 41.42 -6.32 23.80
N GLN A 276 41.70 -6.69 22.56
CA GLN A 276 42.93 -7.37 22.18
C GLN A 276 44.16 -6.47 22.33
N ARG A 277 44.09 -5.19 21.91
CA ARG A 277 45.18 -4.22 22.14
C ARG A 277 45.48 -4.06 23.63
N ALA A 278 44.46 -4.00 24.48
CA ALA A 278 44.63 -3.94 25.93
C ALA A 278 45.26 -5.23 26.51
N LYS A 279 44.78 -6.40 26.06
CA LYS A 279 45.29 -7.70 26.53
C LYS A 279 46.71 -7.98 26.07
N TYR A 280 47.06 -7.60 24.84
CA TYR A 280 48.30 -7.96 24.15
C TYR A 280 49.18 -6.75 23.85
N GLY A 281 49.07 -5.65 24.58
CA GLY A 281 49.95 -4.48 24.48
C GLY A 281 50.08 -3.84 23.09
N GLY A 282 49.07 -3.99 22.23
CA GLY A 282 48.87 -3.10 21.08
C GLY A 282 49.38 -3.57 19.72
N VAL A 283 50.12 -4.67 19.58
CA VAL A 283 50.70 -5.03 18.26
C VAL A 283 49.84 -6.03 17.49
N LEU A 284 49.36 -5.58 16.34
CA LEU A 284 48.52 -6.34 15.41
C LEU A 284 49.42 -7.02 14.37
N ILE A 285 49.47 -8.35 14.37
CA ILE A 285 50.26 -9.13 13.41
C ILE A 285 49.33 -9.66 12.33
N ARG A 286 49.36 -9.00 11.18
CA ARG A 286 48.60 -9.43 10.01
C ARG A 286 49.22 -10.71 9.42
N ARG A 287 48.41 -11.73 9.13
CA ARG A 287 48.88 -12.97 8.46
C ARG A 287 49.55 -12.66 7.12
N GLY A 288 50.70 -13.30 6.87
CA GLY A 288 51.53 -13.06 5.68
C GLY A 288 52.45 -11.83 5.74
N SER A 289 52.41 -11.02 6.81
CA SER A 289 53.36 -9.92 7.00
C SER A 289 54.76 -10.42 7.36
N LYS A 290 55.79 -9.59 7.16
CA LYS A 290 57.17 -9.86 7.64
C LYS A 290 57.20 -10.12 9.15
N GLN A 291 56.32 -9.46 9.92
CA GLN A 291 56.16 -9.68 11.36
C GLN A 291 55.60 -11.07 11.66
N ASN A 292 54.62 -11.55 10.89
CA ASN A 292 54.12 -12.93 11.01
C ASN A 292 55.22 -13.97 10.72
N ALA A 293 56.04 -13.73 9.69
CA ALA A 293 57.17 -14.60 9.38
C ALA A 293 58.26 -14.57 10.47
N ALA A 294 58.51 -13.42 11.09
CA ALA A 294 59.44 -13.30 12.21
C ALA A 294 58.96 -14.07 13.44
N TRP A 295 57.66 -14.02 13.75
CA TRP A 295 57.03 -14.81 14.81
C TRP A 295 57.11 -16.31 14.55
N ALA A 296 56.76 -16.74 13.34
CA ALA A 296 56.86 -18.14 12.97
C ALA A 296 58.28 -18.71 13.11
N ARG A 297 59.33 -17.88 12.97
CA ARG A 297 60.73 -18.26 13.24
C ARG A 297 61.03 -18.32 14.73
N TYR A 298 60.67 -17.27 15.49
CA TYR A 298 60.85 -17.20 16.93
C TYR A 298 60.23 -18.40 17.67
N ASP A 299 59.04 -18.80 17.26
CA ASP A 299 58.30 -19.93 17.85
C ASP A 299 58.93 -21.29 17.52
N ALA A 300 59.42 -21.45 16.28
CA ALA A 300 60.14 -22.64 15.86
C ALA A 300 61.43 -22.86 16.68
N GLU A 301 62.11 -21.79 17.08
CA GLU A 301 63.31 -21.85 17.92
C GLU A 301 63.03 -22.26 19.37
N ARG A 302 61.83 -21.98 19.90
CA ARG A 302 61.43 -22.31 21.27
C ARG A 302 60.63 -23.61 21.41
N GLY A 303 60.29 -24.26 20.29
CA GLY A 303 59.43 -25.45 20.29
C GLY A 303 57.99 -25.16 20.73
N VAL A 304 57.57 -23.90 20.71
CA VAL A 304 56.19 -23.49 21.03
C VAL A 304 55.43 -23.35 19.71
N ASP A 305 54.35 -24.11 19.51
CA ASP A 305 53.51 -23.95 18.32
C ASP A 305 52.42 -22.92 18.58
N TRP A 306 52.69 -21.64 18.31
CA TRP A 306 51.71 -20.56 18.41
C TRP A 306 50.43 -20.82 17.60
N ARG A 307 50.48 -21.67 16.58
CA ARG A 307 49.31 -22.05 15.78
C ARG A 307 48.30 -22.85 16.60
N ARG A 308 48.71 -23.51 17.69
CA ARG A 308 47.77 -24.10 18.66
C ARG A 308 46.97 -23.05 19.41
N GLU A 309 47.55 -21.90 19.71
CA GLU A 309 46.86 -20.80 20.40
C GLU A 309 46.05 -19.91 19.43
N VAL A 310 46.50 -19.76 18.19
CA VAL A 310 45.84 -18.90 17.18
C VAL A 310 44.77 -19.61 16.34
N LYS A 311 44.67 -20.94 16.41
CA LYS A 311 43.66 -21.74 15.66
C LYS A 311 42.21 -21.31 15.89
N ASN A 312 41.91 -20.52 16.92
CA ASN A 312 40.57 -20.05 17.25
C ASN A 312 40.21 -18.65 16.70
N TYR A 313 41.05 -18.00 15.89
CA TYR A 313 40.74 -16.66 15.36
C TYR A 313 40.21 -16.70 13.91
N PRO A 314 38.92 -16.35 13.68
CA PRO A 314 38.29 -16.45 12.36
C PRO A 314 38.79 -15.43 11.33
N THR A 315 39.50 -14.37 11.75
CA THR A 315 39.94 -13.27 10.87
C THR A 315 41.37 -13.43 10.34
N GLY A 316 42.15 -14.39 10.84
CA GLY A 316 43.56 -14.53 10.45
C GLY A 316 44.47 -13.41 10.94
N GLU A 317 44.07 -12.65 11.96
CA GLU A 317 44.90 -11.66 12.65
C GLU A 317 45.21 -12.16 14.06
N ALA A 318 46.46 -12.01 14.50
CA ALA A 318 46.91 -12.38 15.84
C ALA A 318 47.49 -11.16 16.56
N TYR A 319 47.24 -11.06 17.87
CA TYR A 319 47.80 -10.03 18.73
C TYR A 319 48.73 -10.70 19.74
N VAL A 320 49.92 -10.14 19.94
CA VAL A 320 50.91 -10.72 20.87
C VAL A 320 51.45 -9.66 21.82
N ARG A 321 51.63 -10.02 23.10
CA ARG A 321 52.11 -9.13 24.17
C ARG A 321 53.54 -8.63 23.88
N PRO A 322 53.83 -7.32 23.95
CA PRO A 322 55.17 -6.75 23.76
C PRO A 322 56.21 -7.24 24.77
N THR A 323 55.79 -7.75 25.93
CA THR A 323 56.71 -8.37 26.89
C THR A 323 57.38 -9.63 26.35
N GLU A 324 56.90 -10.14 25.21
CA GLU A 324 57.43 -11.27 24.45
C GLU A 324 57.88 -10.86 23.04
N TRP A 325 58.01 -9.56 22.76
CA TRP A 325 58.67 -9.08 21.54
C TRP A 325 60.14 -9.50 21.57
N PRO A 326 60.71 -10.01 20.46
CA PRO A 326 62.00 -10.69 20.51
C PRO A 326 63.05 -9.76 21.11
N PRO A 327 63.85 -10.21 22.10
CA PRO A 327 65.09 -9.51 22.41
C PRO A 327 65.87 -9.52 21.10
N SER A 328 66.09 -8.35 20.55
CA SER A 328 67.04 -8.19 19.47
C SER A 328 68.35 -8.81 19.93
N THR A 329 68.81 -9.86 19.26
CA THR A 329 70.24 -10.17 19.27
C THR A 329 71.01 -9.17 18.39
N ALA A 330 70.33 -8.18 17.78
CA ALA A 330 70.91 -7.19 16.87
C ALA A 330 70.51 -5.72 17.12
N ALA A 331 70.14 -5.30 18.34
CA ALA A 331 70.16 -3.87 18.70
C ALA A 331 71.48 -3.55 19.39
N ARG A 332 72.51 -3.28 18.58
CA ARG A 332 73.75 -2.65 19.06
C ARG A 332 73.73 -1.13 18.90
N GLU A 333 72.67 -0.55 18.33
CA GLU A 333 72.53 0.90 18.17
C GLU A 333 71.08 1.31 18.44
N GLY A 334 70.80 1.77 19.66
CA GLY A 334 69.59 2.52 19.98
C GLY A 334 69.74 4.00 19.54
N PRO A 335 68.63 4.75 19.42
CA PRO A 335 68.68 6.17 19.10
C PRO A 335 69.46 6.91 20.19
N LYS A 336 70.58 7.54 19.80
CA LYS A 336 71.27 8.51 20.66
C LYS A 336 70.29 9.62 21.01
N ALA A 337 70.15 9.89 22.31
CA ALA A 337 69.45 11.08 22.78
C ALA A 337 70.08 12.31 22.13
N ALA A 338 69.24 13.18 21.59
CA ALA A 338 69.65 14.52 21.21
C ALA A 338 69.93 15.30 22.50
N GLU A 339 71.19 15.74 22.66
CA GLU A 339 71.57 16.81 23.58
C GLU A 339 71.15 18.18 23.01
#